data_AF-A0AAE9F270-F1
#
_entry.id   AF-A0AAE9F270-F1
#
_cell.length_a   1.000
_cell.length_b   1.000
_cell.length_c   1.000
_cell.angle_alpha   90.00
_cell.angle_beta   90.00
_cell.angle_gamma   90.00
#
_symmetry.space_group_name_H-M   'P 1'
#
loop_
_entity.id
_entity.type
_entity.pdbx_description
1 polymer ?
#
loop_
_entity_poly.entity_id
_entity_poly.type
_entity_poly.pdbx_seq_one_letter_code
_entity_poly.pdbx_strand_id
1 'polypeptide(L)'
;MLKIFTFLALLNQCNCAPANTSTNGDVAPCLKEFYQPAYDGIYNCTKEFDFFVENSTSEIFKSGKSCFLQIAEEECSVSQYNLLSTRYQDFLDVITKKPKNESDCENFHFKYNAIKCQPLMDDLGLKDAVLQKRHTKINDSRVLELIDLCDNALTCMSSNCYYFKTEVSIVSAFCETVKMSNSEFKACEWKIERESPDLSEYECLEGDDFYDPAILNKYRFYTKMKDCTKEIMMDICGEKAVVGFEKYAELSADFLIKAAKMQRAMSEVMDEDGSENDEEDD
;
A
#
# COMPACT_ATOMS: atom_id res chain seq x y z
N MET A 1 -12.23 -18.14 4.09
CA MET A 1 -11.18 -17.23 4.61
C MET A 1 -10.02 -17.19 3.64
N LEU A 2 -10.06 -16.19 2.75
CA LEU A 2 -9.25 -16.10 1.55
C LEU A 2 -7.97 -15.33 1.87
N LYS A 3 -6.83 -16.04 1.94
CA LYS A 3 -5.49 -15.46 2.10
C LYS A 3 -5.06 -14.85 0.76
N ILE A 4 -5.47 -13.60 0.49
CA ILE A 4 -5.18 -12.90 -0.77
C ILE A 4 -4.44 -11.59 -0.44
N PHE A 5 -3.13 -11.66 -0.68
CA PHE A 5 -2.24 -10.63 -1.22
C PHE A 5 -2.05 -9.29 -0.48
N THR A 6 -0.91 -9.23 0.21
CA THR A 6 0.24 -8.33 -0.05
C THR A 6 0.11 -7.42 -1.30
N PHE A 7 -0.82 -6.48 -1.32
CA PHE A 7 -0.98 -5.55 -2.44
C PHE A 7 0.02 -4.39 -2.43
N LEU A 8 0.72 -4.16 -1.32
CA LEU A 8 1.77 -3.14 -1.23
C LEU A 8 3.20 -3.69 -1.37
N ALA A 9 3.42 -4.99 -1.13
CA ALA A 9 4.72 -5.63 -1.40
C ALA A 9 5.00 -5.80 -2.91
N LEU A 10 3.96 -5.82 -3.75
CA LEU A 10 4.09 -6.06 -5.19
C LEU A 10 4.29 -4.80 -6.04
N LEU A 11 4.23 -3.60 -5.45
CA LEU A 11 4.83 -2.43 -6.12
C LEU A 11 6.36 -2.41 -5.98
N ASN A 12 6.95 -3.30 -5.14
CA ASN A 12 8.38 -3.33 -4.87
C ASN A 12 9.08 -4.66 -5.21
N GLN A 13 8.39 -5.65 -5.77
CA GLN A 13 9.02 -6.92 -6.17
C GLN A 13 8.61 -7.38 -7.57
N CYS A 14 9.27 -6.78 -8.56
CA CYS A 14 9.77 -7.49 -9.74
C CYS A 14 10.94 -6.69 -10.32
N ASN A 15 12.09 -6.80 -9.64
CA ASN A 15 13.41 -6.67 -10.26
C ASN A 15 14.37 -7.53 -9.44
N CYS A 16 14.25 -8.85 -9.57
CA CYS A 16 15.43 -9.73 -9.46
C CYS A 16 16.30 -9.53 -10.71
N ALA A 17 16.67 -8.27 -10.99
CA ALA A 17 17.85 -8.00 -11.76
C ALA A 17 19.02 -8.10 -10.77
N PRO A 18 20.17 -8.68 -11.15
CA PRO A 18 21.36 -8.60 -10.31
C PRO A 18 21.57 -7.15 -9.92
N ALA A 19 21.98 -6.89 -8.67
CA ALA A 19 22.26 -5.57 -8.15
C ALA A 19 23.13 -4.80 -9.16
N ASN A 20 22.48 -4.04 -10.03
CA ASN A 20 23.14 -3.28 -11.07
C ASN A 20 23.93 -2.24 -10.30
N THR A 21 25.24 -2.40 -10.31
CA THR A 21 26.20 -1.42 -9.82
C THR A 21 25.97 -0.13 -10.62
N SER A 22 25.09 0.75 -10.11
CA SER A 22 24.87 2.06 -10.69
C SER A 22 26.17 2.85 -10.59
N THR A 23 26.90 2.89 -11.70
CA THR A 23 28.09 3.72 -11.92
C THR A 23 27.71 5.14 -12.39
N ASN A 24 26.41 5.44 -12.53
CA ASN A 24 25.90 6.68 -13.13
C ASN A 24 25.69 7.85 -12.16
N GLY A 25 26.06 7.71 -10.88
CA GLY A 25 25.86 8.78 -9.90
C GLY A 25 24.44 8.87 -9.33
N ASP A 26 23.52 7.99 -9.73
CA ASP A 26 22.19 7.86 -9.14
C ASP A 26 22.27 7.12 -7.80
N VAL A 27 21.87 7.79 -6.71
CA VAL A 27 21.90 7.27 -5.34
C VAL A 27 20.52 6.83 -4.84
N ALA A 28 19.49 6.83 -5.70
CA ALA A 28 18.16 6.38 -5.34
C ALA A 28 18.11 4.98 -4.69
N PRO A 29 18.88 3.96 -5.14
CA PRO A 29 18.91 2.67 -4.47
C PRO A 29 19.32 2.78 -3.00
N CYS A 30 20.42 3.47 -2.70
CA CYS A 30 20.86 3.68 -1.33
C CYS A 30 19.89 4.51 -0.50
N LEU A 31 19.19 5.49 -1.10
CA LEU A 31 18.15 6.22 -0.38
C LEU A 31 17.01 5.29 0.07
N LYS A 32 16.61 4.32 -0.76
CA LYS A 32 15.61 3.32 -0.34
C LYS A 32 16.10 2.50 0.85
N GLU A 33 17.33 1.98 0.77
CA GLU A 33 17.96 1.21 1.86
C GLU A 33 18.20 2.05 3.11
N PHE A 34 18.36 3.37 2.99
CA PHE A 34 18.52 4.29 4.12
C PHE A 34 17.19 4.58 4.82
N TYR A 35 16.15 4.94 4.08
CA TYR A 35 14.93 5.51 4.67
C TYR A 35 14.12 4.49 5.48
N GLN A 36 14.10 3.22 5.07
CA GLN A 36 13.36 2.19 5.81
C GLN A 36 13.90 1.96 7.23
N PRO A 37 15.19 1.60 7.43
CA PRO A 37 15.73 1.41 8.77
C PRO A 37 15.76 2.70 9.59
N ALA A 38 15.85 3.86 8.94
CA ALA A 38 15.73 5.16 9.61
C ALA A 38 14.33 5.40 10.16
N TYR A 39 13.29 5.08 9.38
CA TYR A 39 11.88 5.16 9.77
C TYR A 39 11.56 4.18 10.91
N ASP A 40 12.06 2.95 10.80
CA ASP A 40 11.87 1.90 11.81
C ASP A 40 12.65 2.16 13.11
N GLY A 41 13.53 3.17 13.12
CA GLY A 41 14.31 3.55 14.30
C GLY A 41 15.36 2.51 14.71
N ILE A 42 15.85 1.70 13.76
CA ILE A 42 16.85 0.64 13.98
C ILE A 42 18.16 1.24 14.52
N TYR A 43 18.52 2.40 14.00
CA TYR A 43 19.74 3.12 14.36
C TYR A 43 19.45 4.18 15.41
N ASN A 44 20.12 4.12 16.56
CA ASN A 44 19.86 5.05 17.66
C ASN A 44 20.03 6.53 17.29
N CYS A 45 20.91 6.85 16.33
CA CYS A 45 21.15 8.23 15.90
C CYS A 45 19.94 8.86 15.19
N THR A 46 19.00 8.07 14.67
CA THR A 46 17.84 8.61 13.92
C THR A 46 16.81 9.27 14.83
N LYS A 47 16.85 8.97 16.13
CA LYS A 47 15.96 9.58 17.14
C LYS A 47 16.13 11.10 17.27
N GLU A 48 17.28 11.62 16.86
CA GLU A 48 17.62 13.05 16.93
C GLU A 48 17.24 13.83 15.67
N PHE A 49 16.90 13.13 14.57
CA PHE A 49 16.71 13.73 13.25
C PHE A 49 15.45 13.20 12.57
N ASP A 50 14.50 14.09 12.30
CA ASP A 50 13.34 13.73 11.49
C ASP A 50 13.67 13.95 10.00
N PHE A 51 14.17 12.90 9.35
CA PHE A 51 14.50 12.90 7.92
C PHE A 51 13.27 12.93 7.00
N PHE A 52 12.05 12.81 7.55
CA PHE A 52 10.81 12.58 6.82
C PHE A 52 9.90 13.81 6.73
N VAL A 53 10.14 14.86 7.53
CA VAL A 53 9.38 16.11 7.45
C VAL A 53 9.39 16.66 6.02
N GLU A 54 8.23 17.09 5.53
CA GLU A 54 8.10 17.85 4.29
C GLU A 54 8.87 19.17 4.43
N ASN A 55 9.81 19.44 3.52
CA ASN A 55 10.85 20.47 3.67
C ASN A 55 11.88 20.21 4.78
N SER A 56 12.16 18.93 5.10
CA SER A 56 13.32 18.51 5.89
C SER A 56 14.53 19.30 5.43
N THR A 57 14.84 20.33 6.21
CA THR A 57 15.64 21.45 5.74
C THR A 57 17.04 20.95 5.45
N SER A 58 17.77 21.65 4.59
CA SER A 58 19.20 21.37 4.39
C SER A 58 19.94 21.20 5.73
N GLU A 59 19.46 21.83 6.81
CA GLU A 59 19.98 21.74 8.17
C GLU A 59 19.83 20.37 8.83
N ILE A 60 18.73 19.63 8.60
CA ILE A 60 18.56 18.27 9.16
C ILE A 60 19.56 17.32 8.53
N PHE A 61 19.69 17.30 7.20
CA PHE A 61 20.68 16.44 6.55
C PHE A 61 22.12 16.91 6.81
N LYS A 62 22.38 18.22 6.96
CA LYS A 62 23.70 18.71 7.40
C LYS A 62 24.05 18.23 8.80
N SER A 63 23.14 18.39 9.76
CA SER A 63 23.37 18.03 11.17
C SER A 63 23.39 16.52 11.37
N GLY A 64 22.50 15.81 10.68
CA GLY A 64 22.39 14.36 10.67
C GLY A 64 23.35 13.66 9.71
N LYS A 65 24.31 14.37 9.10
CA LYS A 65 25.24 13.79 8.11
C LYS A 65 25.95 12.55 8.63
N SER A 66 26.44 12.57 9.87
CA SER A 66 27.13 11.42 10.46
C SER A 66 26.19 10.21 10.59
N CYS A 67 24.95 10.43 11.04
CA CYS A 67 23.93 9.39 11.14
C CYS A 67 23.56 8.83 9.75
N PHE A 68 23.35 9.71 8.78
CA PHE A 68 23.07 9.32 7.40
C PHE A 68 24.19 8.44 6.82
N LEU A 69 25.45 8.87 6.97
CA LEU A 69 26.59 8.14 6.43
C LEU A 69 26.86 6.83 7.18
N GLN A 70 26.60 6.77 8.48
CA GLN A 70 26.67 5.52 9.23
C GLN A 70 25.70 4.48 8.65
N ILE A 71 24.43 4.84 8.50
CA ILE A 71 23.41 3.94 7.95
C ILE A 71 23.76 3.56 6.51
N ALA A 72 24.19 4.52 5.69
CA ALA A 72 24.57 4.24 4.31
C ALA A 72 25.80 3.32 4.20
N GLU A 73 26.73 3.35 5.16
CA GLU A 73 27.87 2.43 5.19
C GLU A 73 27.44 0.98 5.49
N GLU A 74 26.43 0.82 6.33
CA GLU A 74 25.93 -0.49 6.78
C GLU A 74 24.92 -1.10 5.79
N GLU A 75 24.01 -0.30 5.21
CA GLU A 75 22.87 -0.78 4.42
C GLU A 75 23.07 -0.68 2.90
N CYS A 76 23.87 0.29 2.43
CA CYS A 76 24.02 0.51 1.00
C CYS A 76 25.19 -0.28 0.39
N SER A 77 25.19 -0.41 -0.93
CA SER A 77 26.36 -0.96 -1.62
C SER A 77 27.58 -0.05 -1.41
N VAL A 78 28.77 -0.68 -1.34
CA VAL A 78 30.05 0.03 -1.16
C VAL A 78 30.25 1.15 -2.18
N SER A 79 29.81 0.96 -3.42
CA SER A 79 29.91 2.01 -4.45
C SER A 79 29.00 3.20 -4.21
N GLN A 80 27.75 2.96 -3.75
CA GLN A 80 26.80 4.01 -3.42
C GLN A 80 27.26 4.79 -2.18
N TYR A 81 27.72 4.09 -1.14
CA TYR A 81 28.29 4.71 0.06
C TYR A 81 29.49 5.59 -0.28
N ASN A 82 30.47 5.07 -1.03
CA ASN A 82 31.66 5.83 -1.40
C ASN A 82 31.33 7.10 -2.20
N LEU A 83 30.32 7.03 -3.08
CA LEU A 83 29.84 8.19 -3.81
C LEU A 83 29.22 9.23 -2.86
N LEU A 84 28.31 8.80 -1.96
CA LEU A 84 27.63 9.68 -1.01
C LEU A 84 28.58 10.29 0.02
N SER A 85 29.53 9.51 0.55
CA SER A 85 30.50 9.99 1.54
C SER A 85 31.45 11.04 0.95
N THR A 86 31.88 10.84 -0.30
CA THR A 86 32.78 11.77 -1.00
C THR A 86 32.04 13.00 -1.52
N ARG A 87 30.83 12.84 -2.04
CA ARG A 87 30.05 13.90 -2.73
C ARG A 87 28.80 14.31 -1.96
N TYR A 88 28.85 14.25 -0.63
CA TYR A 88 27.69 14.52 0.21
C TYR A 88 27.08 15.91 -0.04
N GLN A 89 27.91 16.93 -0.26
CA GLN A 89 27.40 18.28 -0.54
C GLN A 89 26.63 18.35 -1.87
N ASP A 90 27.06 17.62 -2.89
CA ASP A 90 26.35 17.56 -4.16
C ASP A 90 24.99 16.86 -3.98
N PHE A 91 24.94 15.81 -3.17
CA PHE A 91 23.69 15.16 -2.78
C PHE A 91 22.75 16.13 -2.04
N LEU A 92 23.26 16.85 -1.03
CA LEU A 92 22.50 17.87 -0.31
C LEU A 92 21.93 18.92 -1.26
N ASP A 93 22.73 19.38 -2.21
CA ASP A 93 22.33 20.35 -3.22
C ASP A 93 21.18 19.80 -4.08
N VAL A 94 21.25 18.54 -4.50
CA VAL A 94 20.17 17.89 -5.28
C VAL A 94 18.87 17.83 -4.48
N ILE A 95 18.89 17.41 -3.21
CA ILE A 95 17.64 17.27 -2.44
C ILE A 95 17.08 18.62 -1.95
N THR A 96 17.87 19.70 -1.93
CA THR A 96 17.44 21.01 -1.40
C THR A 96 17.20 22.08 -2.45
N LYS A 97 17.92 22.06 -3.59
CA LYS A 97 17.78 23.09 -4.63
C LYS A 97 16.76 22.64 -5.66
N LYS A 98 15.53 23.14 -5.54
CA LYS A 98 14.46 22.86 -6.49
C LYS A 98 14.88 23.29 -7.92
N PRO A 99 14.74 22.43 -8.93
CA PRO A 99 15.07 22.77 -10.31
C PRO A 99 14.12 23.86 -10.85
N LYS A 100 14.60 24.68 -11.79
CA LYS A 100 13.79 25.73 -12.43
C LYS A 100 12.65 25.17 -13.27
N ASN A 101 12.87 24.00 -13.87
CA ASN A 101 11.86 23.31 -14.65
C ASN A 101 11.08 22.37 -13.74
N GLU A 102 9.93 22.82 -13.24
CA GLU A 102 9.10 22.02 -12.33
C GLU A 102 8.31 20.91 -13.03
N SER A 103 8.28 20.88 -14.37
CA SER A 103 7.63 19.80 -15.13
C SER A 103 8.54 18.62 -15.42
N ASP A 104 9.84 18.72 -15.12
CA ASP A 104 10.80 17.62 -15.25
C ASP A 104 10.77 16.75 -13.98
N CYS A 105 9.72 15.95 -13.83
CA CYS A 105 9.47 15.15 -12.62
C CYS A 105 10.45 13.98 -12.45
N GLU A 106 11.17 13.61 -13.51
CA GLU A 106 12.25 12.61 -13.48
C GLU A 106 13.58 13.19 -12.94
N ASN A 107 13.64 14.51 -12.71
CA ASN A 107 14.79 15.15 -12.10
C ASN A 107 15.11 14.51 -10.73
N PHE A 108 16.41 14.28 -10.46
CA PHE A 108 16.86 13.67 -9.20
C PHE A 108 16.35 14.41 -7.96
N HIS A 109 16.12 15.72 -8.03
CA HIS A 109 15.50 16.46 -6.94
C HIS A 109 14.12 15.89 -6.54
N PHE A 110 13.23 15.69 -7.50
CA PHE A 110 11.89 15.17 -7.24
C PHE A 110 11.94 13.69 -6.88
N LYS A 111 12.71 12.89 -7.64
CA LYS A 111 12.91 11.47 -7.37
C LYS A 111 13.41 11.21 -5.94
N TYR A 112 14.49 11.87 -5.51
CA TYR A 112 15.08 11.62 -4.20
C TYR A 112 14.20 12.11 -3.03
N ASN A 113 13.46 13.20 -3.22
CA ASN A 113 12.51 13.65 -2.21
C ASN A 113 11.27 12.76 -2.15
N ALA A 114 10.83 12.19 -3.26
CA ALA A 114 9.71 11.24 -3.27
C ALA A 114 10.03 9.93 -2.55
N ILE A 115 11.27 9.43 -2.64
CA ILE A 115 11.68 8.19 -1.96
C ILE A 115 11.50 8.27 -0.43
N LYS A 116 11.49 9.46 0.18
CA LYS A 116 11.15 9.66 1.60
C LYS A 116 9.77 9.11 1.99
N CYS A 117 8.84 9.04 1.03
CA CYS A 117 7.50 8.53 1.23
C CYS A 117 7.43 7.00 1.23
N GLN A 118 8.49 6.31 0.77
CA GLN A 118 8.49 4.86 0.61
C GLN A 118 8.22 4.11 1.92
N PRO A 119 8.84 4.45 3.07
CA PRO A 119 8.57 3.73 4.31
C PRO A 119 7.13 3.87 4.80
N LEU A 120 6.49 5.02 4.55
CA LEU A 120 5.07 5.20 4.86
C LEU A 120 4.19 4.25 4.03
N MET A 121 4.50 4.09 2.74
CA MET A 121 3.77 3.16 1.86
C MET A 121 4.04 1.69 2.24
N ASP A 122 5.27 1.35 2.57
CA ASP A 122 5.64 -0.02 2.97
C ASP A 122 4.97 -0.39 4.32
N ASP A 123 4.96 0.53 5.30
CA ASP A 123 4.27 0.36 6.59
C ASP A 123 2.75 0.25 6.40
N LEU A 124 2.17 1.05 5.50
CA LEU A 124 0.77 0.96 5.12
C LEU A 124 0.42 -0.47 4.65
N GLY A 125 1.31 -1.05 3.83
CA GLY A 125 1.16 -2.40 3.30
C GLY A 125 1.23 -3.50 4.32
N LEU A 126 2.22 -3.40 5.21
CA LEU A 126 2.43 -4.37 6.27
C LEU A 126 1.27 -4.35 7.27
N LYS A 127 0.84 -3.16 7.69
CA LYS A 127 -0.26 -3.01 8.66
C LYS A 127 -1.60 -3.47 8.08
N ASP A 128 -1.90 -3.17 6.82
CA ASP A 128 -3.09 -3.68 6.16
C ASP A 128 -3.10 -5.21 6.06
N ALA A 129 -1.99 -5.82 5.65
CA ALA A 129 -1.88 -7.28 5.56
C ALA A 129 -2.12 -7.99 6.91
N VAL A 130 -1.86 -7.30 8.03
CA VAL A 130 -2.19 -7.78 9.39
C VAL A 130 -3.67 -7.58 9.71
N LEU A 131 -4.27 -6.45 9.32
CA LEU A 131 -5.68 -6.15 9.55
C LEU A 131 -6.63 -7.05 8.76
N GLN A 132 -6.34 -7.35 7.49
CA GLN A 132 -7.18 -8.20 6.63
C GLN A 132 -7.42 -9.60 7.21
N LYS A 133 -6.57 -10.06 8.13
CA LYS A 133 -6.68 -11.37 8.79
C LYS A 133 -7.61 -11.36 10.01
N ARG A 134 -8.24 -10.23 10.33
CA ARG A 134 -8.98 -10.04 11.59
C ARG A 134 -10.26 -9.25 11.34
N HIS A 135 -11.34 -9.63 12.02
CA HIS A 135 -12.52 -8.77 12.07
C HIS A 135 -12.19 -7.50 12.85
N THR A 136 -12.58 -6.37 12.29
CA THR A 136 -12.44 -5.04 12.89
C THR A 136 -13.78 -4.60 13.46
N LYS A 137 -13.74 -3.61 14.34
CA LYS A 137 -14.94 -2.91 14.83
C LYS A 137 -14.78 -1.42 14.59
N ILE A 138 -15.87 -0.70 14.70
CA ILE A 138 -15.83 0.76 14.68
C ILE A 138 -14.94 1.25 15.83
N ASN A 139 -14.11 2.25 15.53
CA ASN A 139 -13.08 2.82 16.39
C ASN A 139 -12.03 1.80 16.86
N ASP A 140 -11.75 0.77 16.04
CA ASP A 140 -10.57 -0.06 16.26
C ASP A 140 -9.31 0.79 16.07
N SER A 141 -8.50 0.91 17.12
CA SER A 141 -7.31 1.77 17.13
C SER A 141 -6.33 1.45 16.01
N ARG A 142 -6.27 0.18 15.58
CA ARG A 142 -5.37 -0.27 14.51
C ARG A 142 -5.85 0.23 13.14
N VAL A 143 -7.17 0.34 12.95
CA VAL A 143 -7.75 0.91 11.73
C VAL A 143 -7.57 2.43 11.74
N LEU A 144 -7.78 3.09 12.88
CA LEU A 144 -7.55 4.53 13.02
C LEU A 144 -6.09 4.91 12.73
N GLU A 145 -5.14 4.15 13.27
CA GLU A 145 -3.71 4.34 12.96
C GLU A 145 -3.42 4.19 11.47
N LEU A 146 -4.06 3.23 10.80
CA LEU A 146 -3.89 3.04 9.35
C LEU A 146 -4.54 4.18 8.53
N ILE A 147 -5.65 4.75 9.01
CA ILE A 147 -6.27 5.95 8.41
C ILE A 147 -5.30 7.14 8.50
N ASP A 148 -4.69 7.37 9.66
CA ASP A 148 -3.72 8.44 9.85
C ASP A 148 -2.49 8.24 8.96
N LEU A 149 -1.98 7.00 8.87
CA LEU A 149 -0.88 6.65 7.98
C LEU A 149 -1.23 6.87 6.51
N CYS A 150 -2.47 6.59 6.12
CA CYS A 150 -2.99 6.88 4.79
C CYS A 150 -2.94 8.37 4.44
N ASP A 151 -3.40 9.24 5.35
CA ASP A 151 -3.38 10.68 5.13
C ASP A 151 -1.93 11.21 5.06
N ASN A 152 -1.01 10.66 5.87
CA ASN A 152 0.42 10.97 5.80
C ASN A 152 1.06 10.53 4.48
N ALA A 153 0.79 9.30 4.03
CA ALA A 153 1.33 8.76 2.78
C ALA A 153 0.83 9.58 1.57
N LEU A 154 -0.47 9.87 1.51
CA LEU A 154 -1.05 10.68 0.43
C LEU A 154 -0.52 12.11 0.40
N THR A 155 -0.34 12.72 1.56
CA THR A 155 0.28 14.05 1.68
C THR A 155 1.72 14.00 1.17
N CYS A 156 2.50 13.02 1.61
CA CYS A 156 3.88 12.85 1.18
C CYS A 156 3.98 12.64 -0.34
N MET A 157 3.18 11.75 -0.92
CA MET A 157 3.19 11.48 -2.36
C MET A 157 2.75 12.69 -3.19
N SER A 158 1.82 13.49 -2.68
CA SER A 158 1.28 14.66 -3.37
C SER A 158 2.17 15.91 -3.26
N SER A 159 3.19 15.89 -2.39
CA SER A 159 4.11 17.01 -2.15
C SER A 159 4.99 17.37 -3.36
N ASN A 160 5.18 16.42 -4.27
CA ASN A 160 6.03 16.58 -5.45
C ASN A 160 5.43 15.88 -6.66
N CYS A 161 6.00 16.10 -7.85
CA CYS A 161 5.43 15.61 -9.09
C CYS A 161 5.99 14.25 -9.57
N TYR A 162 6.86 13.59 -8.76
CA TYR A 162 7.47 12.31 -9.13
C TYR A 162 6.43 11.20 -9.27
N TYR A 163 5.50 11.10 -8.31
CA TYR A 163 4.42 10.12 -8.39
C TYR A 163 3.38 10.55 -9.43
N PHE A 164 3.06 9.64 -10.34
CA PHE A 164 2.01 9.87 -11.32
C PHE A 164 0.64 9.93 -10.61
N LYS A 165 -0.28 10.70 -11.19
CA LYS A 165 -1.67 10.79 -10.70
C LYS A 165 -2.33 9.41 -10.54
N THR A 166 -1.97 8.46 -11.41
CA THR A 166 -2.45 7.07 -11.35
C THR A 166 -1.96 6.36 -10.10
N GLU A 167 -0.69 6.53 -9.72
CA GLU A 167 -0.11 5.92 -8.50
C GLU A 167 -0.75 6.52 -7.24
N VAL A 168 -0.85 7.85 -7.18
CA VAL A 168 -1.54 8.54 -6.07
C VAL A 168 -3.01 8.10 -5.98
N SER A 169 -3.69 7.93 -7.12
CA SER A 169 -5.08 7.47 -7.15
C SER A 169 -5.23 6.02 -6.68
N ILE A 170 -4.24 5.14 -6.91
CA ILE A 170 -4.25 3.78 -6.41
C ILE A 170 -4.15 3.78 -4.88
N VAL A 171 -3.21 4.54 -4.32
CA VAL A 171 -3.06 4.68 -2.87
C VAL A 171 -4.30 5.33 -2.25
N SER A 172 -4.88 6.33 -2.93
CA SER A 172 -6.11 7.00 -2.48
C SER A 172 -7.29 6.03 -2.43
N ALA A 173 -7.51 5.23 -3.48
CA ALA A 173 -8.56 4.23 -3.51
C ALA A 173 -8.38 3.18 -2.40
N PHE A 174 -7.14 2.76 -2.14
CA PHE A 174 -6.81 1.89 -1.02
C PHE A 174 -7.14 2.57 0.33
N CYS A 175 -6.78 3.83 0.51
CA CYS A 175 -7.10 4.56 1.74
C CYS A 175 -8.60 4.72 1.98
N GLU A 176 -9.41 4.81 0.92
CA GLU A 176 -10.86 4.79 1.04
C GLU A 176 -11.41 3.43 1.51
N THR A 177 -10.79 2.30 1.15
CA THR A 177 -11.19 0.98 1.69
C THR A 177 -10.78 0.81 3.16
N VAL A 178 -9.65 1.39 3.56
CA VAL A 178 -9.25 1.48 4.98
C VAL A 178 -10.25 2.32 5.78
N LYS A 179 -10.63 3.50 5.27
CA LYS A 179 -11.66 4.35 5.89
C LYS A 179 -13.01 3.66 5.97
N MET A 180 -13.42 2.94 4.92
CA MET A 180 -14.62 2.10 4.92
C MET A 180 -14.57 1.02 6.01
N SER A 181 -13.39 0.49 6.33
CA SER A 181 -13.25 -0.53 7.37
C SER A 181 -13.60 -0.02 8.78
N ASN A 182 -13.68 1.29 8.97
CA ASN A 182 -14.16 1.97 10.19
C ASN A 182 -15.60 2.50 10.04
N SER A 183 -16.49 1.75 9.39
CA SER A 183 -17.88 2.16 9.15
C SER A 183 -18.89 1.14 9.68
N GLU A 184 -20.13 1.59 9.85
CA GLU A 184 -21.29 0.74 10.18
C GLU A 184 -21.59 -0.27 9.06
N PHE A 185 -21.28 0.09 7.80
CA PHE A 185 -21.35 -0.83 6.66
C PHE A 185 -20.44 -2.03 6.89
N LYS A 186 -19.15 -1.81 7.17
CA LYS A 186 -18.20 -2.92 7.37
C LYS A 186 -18.49 -3.72 8.64
N ALA A 187 -18.90 -3.05 9.71
CA ALA A 187 -19.32 -3.71 10.93
C ALA A 187 -20.53 -4.63 10.70
N CYS A 188 -21.47 -4.21 9.85
CA CYS A 188 -22.61 -5.02 9.46
C CYS A 188 -22.21 -6.25 8.63
N GLU A 189 -21.31 -6.11 7.66
CA GLU A 189 -20.79 -7.26 6.90
C GLU A 189 -20.19 -8.32 7.83
N TRP A 190 -19.36 -7.89 8.80
CA TRP A 190 -18.79 -8.80 9.80
C TRP A 190 -19.84 -9.40 10.73
N LYS A 191 -20.92 -8.68 11.03
CA LYS A 191 -22.04 -9.22 11.80
C LYS A 191 -22.74 -10.33 11.02
N ILE A 192 -23.11 -10.08 9.77
CA ILE A 192 -23.80 -11.04 8.90
C ILE A 192 -22.92 -12.27 8.67
N GLU A 193 -21.63 -12.09 8.36
CA GLU A 193 -20.70 -13.22 8.17
C GLU A 193 -20.56 -14.06 9.46
N ARG A 194 -20.48 -13.42 10.63
CA ARG A 194 -20.29 -14.12 11.91
C ARG A 194 -21.54 -14.83 12.40
N GLU A 195 -22.70 -14.19 12.28
CA GLU A 195 -23.96 -14.69 12.83
C GLU A 195 -24.69 -15.59 11.84
N SER A 196 -24.36 -15.49 10.55
CA SER A 196 -24.97 -16.25 9.45
C SER A 196 -26.49 -16.36 9.60
N PRO A 197 -27.21 -15.22 9.73
CA PRO A 197 -28.66 -15.23 9.92
C PRO A 197 -29.36 -15.95 8.77
N ASP A 198 -30.55 -16.48 9.05
CA ASP A 198 -31.38 -17.05 8.00
C ASP A 198 -31.85 -15.94 7.06
N LEU A 199 -31.55 -16.09 5.76
CA LEU A 199 -31.91 -15.14 4.71
C LEU A 199 -32.97 -15.70 3.75
N SER A 200 -33.59 -16.83 4.10
CA SER A 200 -34.59 -17.48 3.24
C SER A 200 -35.84 -16.65 2.98
N GLU A 201 -36.12 -15.65 3.83
CA GLU A 201 -37.24 -14.72 3.67
C GLU A 201 -36.99 -13.63 2.60
N TYR A 202 -35.73 -13.42 2.17
CA TYR A 202 -35.38 -12.40 1.18
C TYR A 202 -35.56 -12.95 -0.24
N GLU A 203 -36.77 -12.80 -0.80
CA GLU A 203 -37.09 -13.23 -2.18
C GLU A 203 -36.17 -12.59 -3.23
N CYS A 204 -35.64 -11.39 -2.96
CA CYS A 204 -34.70 -10.67 -3.83
C CYS A 204 -33.36 -11.39 -4.04
N LEU A 205 -33.05 -12.42 -3.24
CA LEU A 205 -31.88 -13.26 -3.46
C LEU A 205 -32.03 -14.17 -4.68
N GLU A 206 -33.25 -14.40 -5.18
CA GLU A 206 -33.52 -15.24 -6.37
C GLU A 206 -32.87 -16.64 -6.30
N GLY A 207 -32.67 -17.17 -5.08
CA GLY A 207 -32.01 -18.47 -4.84
C GLY A 207 -30.49 -18.43 -4.80
N ASP A 208 -29.86 -17.26 -4.87
CA ASP A 208 -28.41 -17.11 -4.69
C ASP A 208 -27.98 -17.32 -3.24
N ASP A 209 -26.85 -18.01 -3.07
CA ASP A 209 -26.23 -18.19 -1.76
C ASP A 209 -25.44 -16.93 -1.38
N PHE A 210 -25.99 -16.14 -0.45
CA PHE A 210 -25.33 -14.96 0.11
C PHE A 210 -23.97 -15.26 0.77
N TYR A 211 -23.80 -16.49 1.25
CA TYR A 211 -22.62 -16.90 2.00
C TYR A 211 -21.54 -17.59 1.15
N ASP A 212 -21.78 -17.77 -0.15
CA ASP A 212 -20.81 -18.38 -1.05
C ASP A 212 -19.49 -17.56 -1.04
N PRO A 213 -18.35 -18.19 -0.71
CA PRO A 213 -17.07 -17.52 -0.64
C PRO A 213 -16.49 -17.10 -2.00
N ALA A 214 -17.08 -17.53 -3.13
CA ALA A 214 -16.60 -17.21 -4.47
C ALA A 214 -16.55 -15.69 -4.70
N ILE A 215 -15.39 -15.18 -5.12
CA ILE A 215 -15.15 -13.73 -5.33
C ILE A 215 -16.19 -13.14 -6.31
N LEU A 216 -16.50 -13.87 -7.38
CA LEU A 216 -17.46 -13.42 -8.40
C LEU A 216 -18.89 -13.35 -7.86
N ASN A 217 -19.26 -14.22 -6.92
CA ASN A 217 -20.57 -14.15 -6.29
C ASN A 217 -20.67 -12.96 -5.33
N LYS A 218 -19.63 -12.74 -4.50
CA LYS A 218 -19.52 -11.52 -3.67
C LYS A 218 -19.57 -10.25 -4.51
N TYR A 219 -18.87 -10.22 -5.64
CA TYR A 219 -18.88 -9.09 -6.56
C TYR A 219 -20.30 -8.80 -7.08
N ARG A 220 -21.09 -9.84 -7.34
CA ARG A 220 -22.48 -9.70 -7.79
C ARG A 220 -23.36 -9.02 -6.73
N PHE A 221 -23.18 -9.33 -5.45
CA PHE A 221 -23.94 -8.71 -4.36
C PHE A 221 -23.74 -7.19 -4.25
N TYR A 222 -22.55 -6.70 -4.60
CA TYR A 222 -22.26 -5.27 -4.62
C TYR A 222 -22.46 -4.60 -5.99
N THR A 223 -22.94 -5.31 -7.01
CA THR A 223 -23.18 -4.74 -8.34
C THR A 223 -24.59 -4.97 -8.86
N LYS A 224 -24.99 -6.22 -9.04
CA LYS A 224 -26.30 -6.59 -9.61
C LYS A 224 -27.38 -6.72 -8.56
N MET A 225 -27.03 -7.13 -7.33
CA MET A 225 -27.99 -7.35 -6.25
C MET A 225 -27.85 -6.30 -5.14
N LYS A 226 -27.38 -5.10 -5.50
CA LYS A 226 -27.14 -4.00 -4.55
C LYS A 226 -28.35 -3.68 -3.70
N ASP A 227 -29.54 -3.62 -4.31
CA ASP A 227 -30.77 -3.29 -3.60
C ASP A 227 -31.10 -4.37 -2.56
N CYS A 228 -30.96 -5.66 -2.92
CA CYS A 228 -31.17 -6.77 -2.01
C CYS A 228 -30.14 -6.78 -0.88
N THR A 229 -28.85 -6.60 -1.20
CA THR A 229 -27.78 -6.50 -0.19
C THR A 229 -28.04 -5.33 0.77
N LYS A 230 -28.50 -4.19 0.25
CA LYS A 230 -28.84 -3.01 1.06
C LYS A 230 -30.03 -3.27 1.97
N GLU A 231 -31.08 -3.92 1.48
CA GLU A 231 -32.25 -4.33 2.26
C GLU A 231 -31.83 -5.25 3.42
N ILE A 232 -31.10 -6.32 3.12
CA ILE A 232 -30.55 -7.27 4.11
C ILE A 232 -29.73 -6.54 5.18
N MET A 233 -28.81 -5.66 4.77
CA MET A 233 -27.98 -4.90 5.72
C MET A 233 -28.81 -3.94 6.58
N MET A 234 -29.81 -3.28 5.99
CA MET A 234 -30.69 -2.36 6.71
C MET A 234 -31.55 -3.11 7.74
N ASP A 235 -32.07 -4.27 7.40
CA ASP A 235 -32.95 -5.05 8.29
C ASP A 235 -32.16 -5.69 9.45
N ILE A 236 -30.96 -6.20 9.17
CA ILE A 236 -30.14 -6.90 10.17
C ILE A 236 -29.38 -5.92 11.08
N CYS A 237 -28.95 -4.78 10.55
CA CYS A 237 -28.04 -3.87 11.23
C CYS A 237 -28.59 -2.45 11.44
N GLY A 238 -29.73 -2.12 10.84
CA GLY A 238 -30.38 -0.82 10.92
C GLY A 238 -29.88 0.20 9.87
N GLU A 239 -30.57 1.35 9.80
CA GLU A 239 -30.35 2.40 8.80
C GLU A 239 -28.89 2.89 8.71
N LYS A 240 -28.15 2.89 9.82
CA LYS A 240 -26.76 3.36 9.85
C LYS A 240 -25.83 2.52 8.97
N ALA A 241 -26.10 1.22 8.83
CA ALA A 241 -25.28 0.30 8.02
C ALA A 241 -25.35 0.60 6.52
N VAL A 242 -26.40 1.30 6.07
CA VAL A 242 -26.62 1.61 4.65
C VAL A 242 -26.37 3.09 4.31
N VAL A 243 -25.90 3.89 5.27
CA VAL A 243 -25.44 5.26 5.01
C VAL A 243 -24.21 5.21 4.10
N GLY A 244 -24.32 5.80 2.91
CA GLY A 244 -23.24 5.76 1.91
C GLY A 244 -23.09 4.41 1.20
N PHE A 245 -24.09 3.53 1.28
CA PHE A 245 -24.05 2.18 0.71
C PHE A 245 -23.51 2.13 -0.73
N GLU A 246 -23.96 3.01 -1.63
CA GLU A 246 -23.51 2.99 -3.04
C GLU A 246 -21.99 3.12 -3.17
N LYS A 247 -21.39 4.05 -2.42
CA LYS A 247 -19.94 4.26 -2.42
C LYS A 247 -19.20 3.03 -1.90
N TYR A 248 -19.68 2.44 -0.81
CA TYR A 248 -19.03 1.27 -0.21
C TYR A 248 -19.23 -0.01 -1.03
N ALA A 249 -20.40 -0.18 -1.66
CA ALA A 249 -20.63 -1.25 -2.61
C ALA A 249 -19.69 -1.13 -3.82
N GLU A 250 -19.52 0.07 -4.38
CA GLU A 250 -18.56 0.31 -5.47
C GLU A 250 -17.12 -0.03 -5.04
N LEU A 251 -16.67 0.45 -3.88
CA LEU A 251 -15.34 0.12 -3.35
C LEU A 251 -15.14 -1.38 -3.13
N SER A 252 -16.15 -2.07 -2.58
CA SER A 252 -16.12 -3.53 -2.39
C SER A 252 -16.07 -4.28 -3.73
N ALA A 253 -16.86 -3.86 -4.72
CA ALA A 253 -16.86 -4.45 -6.06
C ALA A 253 -15.49 -4.27 -6.75
N ASP A 254 -14.92 -3.06 -6.68
CA ASP A 254 -13.61 -2.75 -7.23
C ASP A 254 -12.48 -3.56 -6.59
N PHE A 255 -12.54 -3.75 -5.27
CA PHE A 255 -11.60 -4.62 -4.56
C PHE A 255 -11.72 -6.07 -5.04
N LEU A 256 -12.94 -6.60 -5.10
CA LEU A 256 -13.20 -7.99 -5.48
C LEU A 256 -12.77 -8.29 -6.91
N ILE A 257 -13.03 -7.40 -7.88
CA ILE A 257 -12.62 -7.64 -9.27
C ILE A 257 -11.10 -7.59 -9.45
N LYS A 258 -10.39 -6.74 -8.69
CA LYS A 258 -8.93 -6.72 -8.65
C LYS A 258 -8.37 -8.01 -8.05
N ALA A 259 -8.95 -8.47 -6.94
CA ALA A 259 -8.58 -9.73 -6.31
C ALA A 259 -8.79 -10.94 -7.25
N ALA A 260 -9.90 -10.98 -7.99
CA ALA A 260 -10.19 -12.04 -8.96
C ALA A 260 -9.15 -12.07 -10.11
N LYS A 261 -8.80 -10.90 -10.67
CA LYS A 261 -7.76 -10.80 -11.71
C LYS A 261 -6.41 -11.29 -11.20
N MET A 262 -6.07 -10.94 -9.96
CA MET A 262 -4.81 -11.35 -9.35
C MET A 262 -4.76 -12.85 -9.08
N GLN A 263 -5.85 -13.44 -8.57
CA GLN A 263 -5.94 -14.88 -8.36
C GLN A 263 -5.74 -15.65 -9.66
N ARG A 264 -6.28 -15.14 -10.78
CA ARG A 264 -6.11 -15.73 -12.11
C ARG A 264 -4.68 -15.60 -12.63
N ALA A 265 -4.07 -14.43 -12.51
CA ALA A 265 -2.68 -14.23 -12.94
C ALA A 265 -1.73 -15.19 -12.21
N MET A 266 -1.98 -15.46 -10.93
CA MET A 266 -1.15 -16.37 -10.15
C MET A 266 -1.37 -17.85 -10.48
N SER A 267 -2.59 -18.26 -10.84
CA SER A 267 -2.79 -19.63 -11.35
C SER A 267 -2.07 -19.82 -12.68
N GLU A 268 -2.11 -18.82 -13.56
CA GLU A 268 -1.43 -18.87 -14.87
C GLU A 268 0.10 -18.99 -14.71
N VAL A 269 0.71 -18.30 -13.73
CA VAL A 269 2.15 -18.42 -13.41
C VAL A 269 2.50 -19.80 -12.83
N MET A 270 1.66 -20.36 -11.97
CA MET A 270 1.91 -21.68 -11.38
C MET A 270 1.77 -22.83 -12.39
N ASP A 271 0.93 -22.65 -13.41
CA ASP A 271 0.75 -23.64 -14.49
C ASP A 271 1.92 -23.60 -15.50
N GLU A 272 2.60 -22.47 -15.67
CA GLU A 272 3.79 -22.35 -16.54
C GLU A 272 5.03 -23.04 -15.94
N ASP A 273 5.27 -22.92 -14.62
CA ASP A 273 6.39 -23.57 -13.92
C ASP A 273 6.22 -25.10 -13.77
N GLY A 274 5.05 -25.65 -14.10
CA GLY A 274 4.74 -27.09 -14.00
C GLY A 274 5.04 -27.91 -15.27
N SER A 275 5.58 -27.30 -16.33
CA SER A 275 5.72 -27.93 -17.66
C SER A 275 7.15 -28.27 -18.11
N GLU A 276 8.18 -28.00 -17.29
CA GLU A 276 9.56 -28.46 -17.52
C GLU A 276 9.96 -29.44 -16.42
N ASN A 277 9.60 -30.73 -16.53
CA ASN A 277 10.27 -31.89 -15.91
C ASN A 277 9.55 -33.20 -16.23
N ASP A 278 9.32 -33.52 -17.51
CA ASP A 278 8.87 -34.86 -17.94
C ASP A 278 9.53 -35.24 -19.27
N GLU A 279 10.87 -35.19 -19.35
CA GLU A 279 11.64 -35.95 -20.35
C GLU A 279 12.96 -36.40 -19.73
N GLU A 280 12.98 -37.59 -19.12
CA GLU A 280 14.12 -38.54 -19.13
C GLU A 280 13.75 -39.78 -18.30
N ASP A 281 13.44 -40.89 -18.99
CA ASP A 281 14.00 -42.23 -18.74
C ASP A 281 13.10 -43.32 -19.38
N ASP A 282 13.49 -43.75 -20.59
CA ASP A 282 13.30 -45.12 -21.12
C ASP A 282 14.44 -45.46 -22.10
#